data_AF-A0A1E7QK78-F1
#
_entry.id   AF-A0A1E7QK78-F1
#
_cell.length_a   1.000
_cell.length_b   1.000
_cell.length_c   1.000
_cell.angle_alpha   90.00
_cell.angle_beta   90.00
_cell.angle_gamma   90.00
#
_symmetry.space_group_name_H-M   'P 1'
#
loop_
_entity.id
_entity.type
_entity.pdbx_description
1 polymer ?
#
loop_
_entity_poly.entity_id
_entity_poly.type
_entity_poly.pdbx_seq_one_letter_code
_entity_poly.pdbx_strand_id
1 'polypeptide(L)'
;MSKSVSKHKKSNILGNFDIIKTAIEVSEQKGLDFEVIMKALESAIGAVAHQKYGDKSKIIINIDRNTGRVHAHRILKVVEDNSDLNSYIEFITLSQAKLMHPNDTVKIGDTVQELLSLDTDLTSARIAQQKIVQVIRDAELEKQYADFKDKVGEIRYGIIRQVGYPDLVLDINGTHAFLPLRNLIGDERFREGDKVKTYIQNVKRSDDGKQVILSRTHPGFLEALLKQEVPEVADGLVVVKSTVRDAGSRSKIAVFSPDKNIDPVGACVGIRGDRIKSIIQELNGEKIDVIHYSPDLGQFIVRAITPAEVSKVIIDEDEKHIELIVPEDQLSLAIGKKGQNIRLASELVGWKTEILSVSQESERRNKEFTQCSALFAEALNLEEMMGQLLVTEGFSSVEDIANASIKELSSIEGFSQDIAHELHNRAHKYLQEENDKQIAELKTLGMDEYVINLPLSINDKFALIKHGAKTLADIADLSSYEFCNMLSSADQKASLEQLKSLANSIIIEARKKLGII
;
A
#
# COMPACT_ATOMS: atom_id res chain seq x y z
N MET A 1 -63.79 68.18 -11.40
CA MET A 1 -62.35 67.96 -11.72
C MET A 1 -61.79 66.88 -10.80
N SER A 2 -61.10 65.91 -11.42
CA SER A 2 -60.17 64.90 -10.88
C SER A 2 -60.47 64.17 -9.55
N LYS A 3 -61.00 62.95 -9.67
CA LYS A 3 -60.80 61.84 -8.71
C LYS A 3 -59.51 61.08 -9.02
N SER A 4 -58.88 60.63 -7.94
CA SER A 4 -57.72 59.76 -7.79
C SER A 4 -57.69 58.50 -8.66
N VAL A 5 -56.53 58.19 -9.23
CA VAL A 5 -56.20 56.89 -9.86
C VAL A 5 -55.03 56.27 -9.11
N SER A 6 -55.31 55.21 -8.34
CA SER A 6 -54.31 54.29 -7.78
C SER A 6 -53.81 53.34 -8.87
N LYS A 7 -52.52 53.40 -9.19
CA LYS A 7 -51.85 52.45 -10.10
C LYS A 7 -51.52 51.15 -9.36
N HIS A 8 -52.15 50.06 -9.78
CA HIS A 8 -51.65 48.70 -9.53
C HIS A 8 -50.29 48.50 -10.20
N LYS A 9 -49.24 48.25 -9.42
CA LYS A 9 -47.98 47.67 -9.88
C LYS A 9 -48.09 46.15 -9.78
N LYS A 10 -48.05 45.46 -10.92
CA LYS A 10 -47.84 44.02 -11.02
C LYS A 10 -46.44 43.70 -10.47
N SER A 11 -46.37 42.99 -9.35
CA SER A 11 -45.14 42.35 -8.86
C SER A 11 -45.00 40.98 -9.53
N ASN A 12 -43.86 40.77 -10.19
CA ASN A 12 -43.43 39.45 -10.64
C ASN A 12 -43.19 38.57 -9.41
N ILE A 13 -44.02 37.55 -9.25
CA ILE A 13 -43.95 36.53 -8.21
C ILE A 13 -43.51 35.25 -8.94
N LEU A 14 -42.22 34.90 -8.89
CA LEU A 14 -41.86 33.48 -8.75
C LEU A 14 -42.07 33.20 -7.27
N GLY A 15 -43.15 32.52 -6.94
CA GLY A 15 -43.68 32.47 -5.58
C GLY A 15 -42.94 31.46 -4.73
N ASN A 16 -42.70 31.81 -3.47
CA ASN A 16 -42.20 30.96 -2.38
C ASN A 16 -42.80 29.53 -2.34
N PHE A 17 -44.01 29.35 -2.87
CA PHE A 17 -44.71 28.07 -2.98
C PHE A 17 -44.09 27.09 -3.99
N ASP A 18 -43.42 27.60 -5.03
CA ASP A 18 -42.79 26.78 -6.07
C ASP A 18 -41.52 26.08 -5.54
N ILE A 19 -40.82 26.69 -4.57
CA ILE A 19 -39.60 26.13 -3.97
C ILE A 19 -39.92 24.85 -3.19
N ILE A 20 -40.95 24.88 -2.33
CA ILE A 20 -41.37 23.69 -1.57
C ILE A 20 -41.88 22.61 -2.51
N LYS A 21 -42.74 22.96 -3.47
CA LYS A 21 -43.30 21.97 -4.39
C LYS A 21 -42.21 21.28 -5.20
N THR A 22 -41.24 22.04 -5.70
CA THR A 22 -40.08 21.49 -6.43
C THR A 22 -39.21 20.62 -5.50
N ALA A 23 -39.00 21.03 -4.25
CA ALA A 23 -38.23 20.24 -3.30
C ALA A 23 -38.92 18.90 -2.94
N ILE A 24 -40.24 18.89 -2.81
CA ILE A 24 -41.04 17.67 -2.61
C ILE A 24 -40.97 16.77 -3.84
N GLU A 25 -41.20 17.32 -5.04
CA GLU A 25 -41.11 16.55 -6.29
C GLU A 25 -39.72 15.91 -6.49
N VAL A 26 -38.65 16.64 -6.17
CA VAL A 26 -37.28 16.12 -6.24
C VAL A 26 -37.04 15.07 -5.15
N SER A 27 -37.52 15.29 -3.93
CA SER A 27 -37.45 14.32 -2.82
C SER A 27 -38.11 13.00 -3.19
N GLU A 28 -39.31 13.04 -3.76
CA GLU A 28 -40.08 11.85 -4.18
C GLU A 28 -39.43 11.13 -5.37
N GLN A 29 -38.99 11.87 -6.39
CA GLN A 29 -38.38 11.26 -7.59
C GLN A 29 -37.03 10.60 -7.32
N LYS A 30 -36.23 11.19 -6.41
CA LYS A 30 -34.86 10.75 -6.14
C LYS A 30 -34.69 9.99 -4.83
N GLY A 31 -35.73 9.90 -4.01
CA GLY A 31 -35.71 9.21 -2.72
C GLY A 31 -34.81 9.88 -1.68
N LEU A 32 -34.68 11.21 -1.74
CA LEU A 32 -33.85 12.00 -0.84
C LEU A 32 -34.69 12.60 0.28
N ASP A 33 -34.14 12.68 1.49
CA ASP A 33 -34.82 13.32 2.62
C ASP A 33 -35.05 14.81 2.32
N PHE A 34 -36.31 15.25 2.49
CA PHE A 34 -36.73 16.63 2.25
C PHE A 34 -35.88 17.63 3.05
N GLU A 35 -35.50 17.27 4.27
CA GLU A 35 -34.70 18.15 5.14
C GLU A 35 -33.28 18.39 4.60
N VAL A 36 -32.69 17.40 3.91
CA VAL A 36 -31.37 17.54 3.27
C VAL A 36 -31.44 18.55 2.11
N ILE A 37 -32.52 18.49 1.32
CA ILE A 37 -32.75 19.43 0.21
C ILE A 37 -32.99 20.85 0.76
N MET A 38 -33.76 20.99 1.84
CA MET A 38 -34.05 22.29 2.44
C MET A 38 -32.81 22.97 3.02
N LYS A 39 -31.96 22.23 3.74
CA LYS A 39 -30.67 22.74 4.24
C LYS A 39 -29.72 23.13 3.11
N ALA A 40 -29.73 22.37 2.02
CA ALA A 40 -28.94 22.70 0.84
C ALA A 40 -29.39 24.01 0.19
N LEU A 41 -30.70 24.23 0.09
CA LEU A 41 -31.29 25.48 -0.41
C LEU A 41 -30.94 26.67 0.48
N GLU A 42 -31.00 26.50 1.80
CA GLU A 42 -30.55 27.53 2.76
C GLU A 42 -29.09 27.92 2.54
N SER A 43 -28.21 26.92 2.37
CA SER A 43 -26.80 27.14 2.05
C SER A 43 -26.61 27.83 0.68
N ALA A 44 -27.39 27.45 -0.34
CA ALA A 44 -27.34 28.05 -1.67
C ALA A 44 -27.67 29.55 -1.64
N ILE A 45 -28.79 29.88 -1.00
CA ILE A 45 -29.25 31.26 -0.85
C ILE A 45 -28.27 32.02 0.05
N GLY A 46 -27.66 31.34 1.03
CA GLY A 46 -26.63 31.90 1.91
C GLY A 46 -25.45 32.44 1.12
N ALA A 47 -24.95 31.66 0.16
CA ALA A 47 -23.86 32.08 -0.73
C ALA A 47 -24.23 33.33 -1.56
N VAL A 48 -25.48 33.43 -2.04
CA VAL A 48 -25.97 34.62 -2.74
C VAL A 48 -26.04 35.83 -1.81
N ALA A 49 -26.49 35.62 -0.58
CA ALA A 49 -26.54 36.68 0.42
C ALA A 49 -25.13 37.19 0.78
N HIS A 50 -24.14 36.31 0.93
CA HIS A 50 -22.74 36.71 1.14
C HIS A 50 -22.19 37.52 -0.04
N GLN A 51 -22.53 37.15 -1.28
CA GLN A 51 -22.10 37.92 -2.46
C GLN A 51 -22.72 39.34 -2.49
N LYS A 52 -23.96 39.50 -2.04
CA LYS A 52 -24.65 40.82 -1.99
C LYS A 52 -24.20 41.67 -0.78
N TYR A 53 -23.96 41.06 0.38
CA TYR A 53 -23.76 41.76 1.67
C TYR A 53 -22.34 41.66 2.24
N GLY A 54 -21.43 40.98 1.54
CA GLY A 54 -20.01 40.83 1.87
C GLY A 54 -19.70 39.51 2.58
N ASP A 55 -18.61 38.86 2.15
CA ASP A 55 -18.21 37.51 2.60
C ASP A 55 -17.89 37.41 4.11
N LYS A 56 -17.57 38.54 4.75
CA LYS A 56 -17.26 38.58 6.19
C LYS A 56 -18.48 38.68 7.11
N SER A 57 -19.67 38.96 6.55
CA SER A 57 -20.91 39.01 7.34
C SER A 57 -21.32 37.60 7.75
N LYS A 58 -21.82 37.40 8.98
CA LYS A 58 -22.44 36.14 9.40
C LYS A 58 -23.93 36.18 9.06
N ILE A 59 -24.33 35.50 7.98
CA ILE A 59 -25.72 35.45 7.51
C ILE A 59 -26.30 34.06 7.81
N ILE A 60 -27.43 34.02 8.51
CA ILE A 60 -28.23 32.82 8.72
C ILE A 60 -29.45 32.90 7.82
N ILE A 61 -29.71 31.84 7.06
CA ILE A 61 -30.90 31.72 6.24
C ILE A 61 -31.75 30.58 6.77
N ASN A 62 -33.03 30.86 6.98
CA ASN A 62 -34.03 29.88 7.38
C ASN A 62 -35.20 29.94 6.40
N ILE A 63 -35.58 28.79 5.83
CA ILE A 63 -36.74 28.69 4.94
C ILE A 63 -37.90 28.07 5.73
N ASP A 64 -39.06 28.70 5.77
CA ASP A 64 -40.22 28.06 6.39
C ASP A 64 -40.66 26.83 5.58
N ARG A 65 -40.73 25.67 6.24
CA ARG A 65 -41.03 24.35 5.63
C ARG A 65 -42.47 24.24 5.12
N ASN A 66 -43.38 25.06 5.67
CA ASN A 66 -44.78 25.04 5.29
C ASN A 66 -45.12 26.12 4.27
N THR A 67 -44.47 27.29 4.36
CA THR A 67 -44.83 28.47 3.55
C THR A 67 -43.79 28.83 2.48
N GLY A 68 -42.58 28.28 2.56
CA GLY A 68 -41.48 28.48 1.61
C GLY A 68 -40.84 29.86 1.73
N ARG A 69 -41.20 30.62 2.77
CA ARG A 69 -40.68 31.97 3.00
C ARG A 69 -39.24 31.89 3.46
N VAL A 70 -38.37 32.60 2.74
CA VAL A 70 -36.96 32.72 3.09
C VAL A 70 -36.79 33.88 4.05
N HIS A 71 -36.29 33.58 5.25
CA HIS A 71 -35.89 34.56 6.26
C HIS A 71 -34.37 34.60 6.32
N ALA A 72 -33.77 35.73 5.94
CA ALA A 72 -32.33 35.93 6.04
C ALA A 72 -32.02 36.92 7.16
N HIS A 73 -31.18 36.49 8.10
CA HIS A 73 -30.78 37.26 9.26
C HIS A 73 -29.27 37.48 9.23
N ARG A 74 -28.83 38.73 9.30
CA ARG A 74 -27.42 39.08 9.53
C ARG A 74 -27.18 39.23 11.02
N ILE A 75 -26.15 38.56 11.54
CA ILE A 75 -25.71 38.73 12.93
C ILE A 75 -24.71 39.87 12.99
N LEU A 76 -25.03 40.91 13.76
CA LEU A 76 -24.18 42.07 14.01
C LEU A 76 -23.80 42.13 15.49
N LYS A 77 -22.55 42.49 15.79
CA LYS A 77 -22.10 42.69 17.18
C LYS A 77 -22.27 44.16 17.59
N VAL A 78 -22.86 44.37 18.76
CA VAL A 78 -23.13 45.72 19.28
C VAL A 78 -21.84 46.34 19.83
N VAL A 79 -21.49 47.51 19.32
CA VAL A 79 -20.31 48.30 19.71
C VAL A 79 -20.73 49.67 20.23
N GLU A 80 -19.79 50.35 20.89
CA GLU A 80 -19.99 51.73 21.34
C GLU A 80 -20.15 52.68 20.15
N ASP A 81 -21.00 53.70 20.32
CA ASP A 81 -21.35 54.65 19.27
C ASP A 81 -20.14 55.47 18.74
N ASN A 82 -19.03 55.50 19.48
CA ASN A 82 -17.80 56.24 19.17
C ASN A 82 -16.66 55.39 18.59
N SER A 83 -16.84 54.09 18.35
CA SER A 83 -15.77 53.25 17.78
C SER A 83 -15.62 53.49 16.28
N ASP A 84 -14.38 53.64 15.78
CA ASP A 84 -14.09 53.71 14.34
C ASP A 84 -14.56 52.42 13.65
N LEU A 85 -15.73 52.48 12.99
CA LEU A 85 -16.31 51.36 12.24
C LEU A 85 -15.53 51.13 10.94
N ASN A 86 -14.37 50.47 11.05
CA ASN A 86 -13.61 50.00 9.89
C ASN A 86 -14.34 48.90 9.10
N SER A 87 -15.41 48.31 9.65
CA SER A 87 -16.26 47.32 8.98
C SER A 87 -17.73 47.46 9.40
N TYR A 88 -18.49 48.30 8.69
CA TYR A 88 -19.96 48.41 8.82
C TYR A 88 -20.73 47.11 8.47
N ILE A 89 -20.01 46.03 8.17
CA ILE A 89 -20.53 44.73 7.75
C ILE A 89 -20.72 43.80 8.97
N GLU A 90 -19.98 44.01 10.06
CA GLU A 90 -19.95 43.12 11.23
C GLU A 90 -20.44 43.77 12.53
N PHE A 91 -20.51 45.10 12.58
CA PHE A 91 -20.80 45.86 13.80
C PHE A 91 -22.00 46.79 13.64
N ILE A 92 -22.75 46.97 14.73
CA ILE A 92 -23.86 47.93 14.85
C ILE A 92 -23.69 48.77 16.11
N THR A 93 -24.01 50.06 16.03
CA THR A 93 -23.94 50.95 17.19
C THR A 93 -25.07 50.65 18.18
N LEU A 94 -24.83 50.90 19.48
CA LEU A 94 -25.82 50.68 20.54
C LEU A 94 -27.13 51.44 20.26
N SER A 95 -27.01 52.67 19.75
CA SER A 95 -28.17 53.48 19.37
C SER A 95 -28.99 52.87 18.24
N GLN A 96 -28.34 52.33 17.20
CA GLN A 96 -29.03 51.66 16.08
C GLN A 96 -29.64 50.32 16.49
N ALA A 97 -28.94 49.55 17.34
CA ALA A 97 -29.44 48.28 17.83
C ALA A 97 -30.74 48.43 18.66
N LYS A 98 -30.82 49.46 19.50
CA LYS A 98 -32.03 49.79 20.28
C LYS A 98 -33.20 50.26 19.42
N LEU A 99 -32.93 50.89 18.28
CA LEU A 99 -33.97 51.30 17.31
C LEU A 99 -34.58 50.10 16.57
N MET A 100 -33.77 49.09 16.27
CA MET A 100 -34.22 47.91 15.52
C MET A 100 -34.99 46.91 16.40
N HIS A 101 -34.62 46.80 17.68
CA HIS A 101 -35.29 45.92 18.64
C HIS A 101 -35.74 46.70 19.88
N PRO A 102 -36.80 47.53 19.77
CA PRO A 102 -37.23 48.43 20.85
C PRO A 102 -37.75 47.71 22.10
N ASN A 103 -37.99 46.40 22.01
CA ASN A 103 -38.51 45.57 23.10
C ASN A 103 -37.44 44.75 23.83
N ASP A 104 -36.17 44.76 23.37
CA ASP A 104 -35.07 44.01 23.99
C ASP A 104 -34.10 44.93 24.73
N THR A 105 -33.61 44.48 25.90
CA THR A 105 -32.57 45.19 26.67
C THR A 105 -31.18 44.92 26.09
N VAL A 106 -30.88 45.52 24.94
CA VAL A 106 -29.60 45.35 24.23
C VAL A 106 -28.43 46.05 24.96
N LYS A 107 -27.32 45.33 25.19
CA LYS A 107 -26.08 45.83 25.79
C LYS A 107 -24.91 45.78 24.80
N ILE A 108 -23.86 46.55 25.11
CA ILE A 108 -22.60 46.53 24.35
C ILE A 108 -21.98 45.13 24.49
N GLY A 109 -21.58 44.55 23.35
CA GLY A 109 -21.06 43.19 23.28
C GLY A 109 -22.08 42.12 22.87
N ASP A 110 -23.38 42.43 22.89
CA ASP A 110 -24.43 41.51 22.46
C ASP A 110 -24.45 41.33 20.93
N THR A 111 -25.09 40.27 20.47
CA THR A 111 -25.31 40.00 19.04
C THR A 111 -26.77 40.23 18.67
N VAL A 112 -27.01 41.06 17.66
CA VAL A 112 -28.35 41.41 17.19
C VAL A 112 -28.58 40.85 15.79
N GLN A 113 -29.79 40.36 15.53
CA GLN A 113 -30.20 39.86 14.22
C GLN A 113 -30.91 40.97 13.43
N GLU A 114 -30.36 41.30 12.26
CA GLU A 114 -30.97 42.19 11.28
C GLU A 114 -31.65 41.39 10.17
N LEU A 115 -32.92 41.68 9.88
CA LEU A 115 -33.62 41.06 8.75
C LEU A 115 -33.11 41.68 7.43
N LEU A 116 -32.57 40.83 6.55
CA LEU A 116 -32.11 41.23 5.23
C LEU A 116 -33.23 41.03 4.20
N SER A 117 -33.42 42.03 3.34
CA SER A 117 -34.29 41.92 2.17
C SER A 117 -33.55 41.24 1.03
N LEU A 118 -33.75 39.94 0.85
CA LEU A 118 -33.26 39.22 -0.33
C LEU A 118 -34.27 39.34 -1.46
N ASP A 119 -33.91 40.07 -2.51
CA ASP A 119 -34.63 39.97 -3.78
C ASP A 119 -34.36 38.59 -4.38
N THR A 120 -35.41 37.77 -4.47
CA THR A 120 -35.42 36.48 -5.18
C THR A 120 -35.38 36.73 -6.69
N ASP A 121 -34.24 37.19 -7.16
CA ASP A 121 -33.96 37.42 -8.58
C ASP A 121 -33.79 36.09 -9.33
N LEU A 122 -33.86 36.13 -10.67
CA LEU A 122 -33.59 34.98 -11.55
C LEU A 122 -32.21 34.34 -11.31
N THR A 123 -31.24 35.14 -10.86
CA THR A 123 -29.89 34.70 -10.49
C THR A 123 -29.89 33.81 -9.24
N SER A 124 -30.67 34.18 -8.22
CA SER A 124 -30.86 33.38 -7.00
C SER A 124 -31.50 32.02 -7.30
N ALA A 125 -32.48 31.99 -8.20
CA ALA A 125 -33.13 30.75 -8.64
C ALA A 125 -32.16 29.80 -9.38
N ARG A 126 -31.28 30.33 -10.25
CA ARG A 126 -30.26 29.53 -10.95
C ARG A 126 -29.22 28.94 -10.00
N ILE A 127 -28.78 29.71 -9.00
CA ILE A 127 -27.80 29.26 -8.00
C ILE A 127 -28.43 28.19 -7.10
N ALA A 128 -29.68 28.37 -6.69
CA ALA A 128 -30.44 27.35 -5.96
C ALA A 128 -30.59 26.05 -6.76
N GLN A 129 -30.92 26.14 -8.06
CA GLN A 129 -31.01 24.97 -8.94
C GLN A 129 -29.67 24.24 -9.05
N GLN A 130 -28.56 24.95 -9.23
CA GLN A 130 -27.22 24.35 -9.26
C GLN A 130 -26.88 23.66 -7.94
N LYS A 131 -27.24 24.25 -6.80
CA LYS A 131 -26.99 23.65 -5.48
C LYS A 131 -27.85 22.41 -5.24
N ILE A 132 -29.12 22.42 -5.67
CA ILE A 132 -29.96 21.21 -5.63
C ILE A 132 -29.33 20.09 -6.45
N VAL A 133 -28.87 20.37 -7.67
CA VAL A 133 -28.20 19.36 -8.52
C VAL A 133 -26.95 18.82 -7.83
N GLN A 134 -26.16 19.67 -7.17
CA GLN A 134 -25.00 19.24 -6.39
C GLN A 134 -25.41 18.30 -5.25
N VAL A 135 -26.44 18.64 -4.48
CA VAL A 135 -26.88 17.81 -3.34
C VAL A 135 -27.50 16.50 -3.78
N ILE A 136 -28.22 16.48 -4.89
CA ILE A 136 -28.67 15.23 -5.51
C ILE A 136 -27.45 14.38 -5.87
N ARG A 137 -26.45 14.97 -6.53
CA ARG A 137 -25.23 14.26 -6.93
C ARG A 137 -24.47 13.73 -5.71
N ASP A 138 -24.28 14.53 -4.66
CA ASP A 138 -23.57 14.13 -3.45
C ASP A 138 -24.30 12.98 -2.73
N ALA A 139 -25.62 13.01 -2.70
CA ALA A 139 -26.41 11.93 -2.12
C ALA A 139 -26.42 10.66 -2.98
N GLU A 140 -26.47 10.78 -4.32
CA GLU A 140 -26.30 9.65 -5.25
C GLU A 140 -24.91 9.01 -5.07
N LEU A 141 -23.87 9.82 -4.89
CA LEU A 141 -22.50 9.36 -4.60
C LEU A 141 -22.38 8.69 -3.23
N GLU A 142 -23.03 9.20 -2.19
CA GLU A 142 -22.98 8.56 -0.87
C GLU A 142 -23.70 7.20 -0.88
N LYS A 143 -24.84 7.12 -1.58
CA LYS A 143 -25.56 5.85 -1.79
C LYS A 143 -24.73 4.85 -2.59
N GLN A 144 -24.12 5.29 -3.69
CA GLN A 144 -23.22 4.45 -4.50
C GLN A 144 -22.07 3.90 -3.65
N TYR A 145 -21.42 4.73 -2.83
CA TYR A 145 -20.36 4.29 -1.93
C TYR A 145 -20.88 3.23 -0.94
N ALA A 146 -22.02 3.47 -0.30
CA ALA A 146 -22.63 2.53 0.63
C ALA A 146 -22.97 1.18 -0.01
N ASP A 147 -23.43 1.17 -1.26
CA ASP A 147 -23.83 -0.04 -1.98
C ASP A 147 -22.63 -0.91 -2.41
N PHE A 148 -21.46 -0.32 -2.62
CA PHE A 148 -20.29 -0.99 -3.21
C PHE A 148 -19.10 -1.16 -2.26
N LYS A 149 -19.03 -0.45 -1.13
CA LYS A 149 -17.90 -0.53 -0.18
C LYS A 149 -17.60 -1.97 0.28
N ASP A 150 -18.63 -2.79 0.48
CA ASP A 150 -18.51 -4.17 0.98
C ASP A 150 -18.33 -5.19 -0.16
N LYS A 151 -18.42 -4.76 -1.42
CA LYS A 151 -18.32 -5.61 -2.63
C LYS A 151 -16.95 -5.51 -3.30
N VAL A 152 -15.97 -4.86 -2.66
CA VAL A 152 -14.59 -4.85 -3.14
C VAL A 152 -14.08 -6.28 -3.18
N GLY A 153 -13.50 -6.68 -4.31
CA GLY A 153 -13.08 -8.06 -4.53
C GLY A 153 -14.09 -8.95 -5.26
N GLU A 154 -15.29 -8.46 -5.56
CA GLU A 154 -16.29 -9.22 -6.32
C GLU A 154 -16.18 -8.99 -7.83
N ILE A 155 -16.66 -9.98 -8.59
CA ILE A 155 -16.92 -9.84 -10.03
C ILE A 155 -18.32 -9.32 -10.25
N ARG A 156 -18.45 -8.31 -11.11
CA ARG A 156 -19.73 -7.81 -11.59
C ARG A 156 -19.73 -7.69 -13.10
N TYR A 157 -20.90 -7.95 -13.67
CA TYR A 157 -21.18 -7.67 -15.07
C TYR A 157 -21.55 -6.20 -15.21
N GLY A 158 -20.93 -5.52 -16.17
CA GLY A 158 -21.28 -4.16 -16.56
C GLY A 158 -21.57 -4.09 -18.05
N ILE A 159 -22.42 -3.13 -18.44
CA ILE A 159 -22.64 -2.78 -19.85
C ILE A 159 -21.85 -1.52 -20.13
N ILE A 160 -21.03 -1.53 -21.18
CA ILE A 160 -20.24 -0.36 -21.56
C ILE A 160 -21.18 0.72 -22.09
N ARG A 161 -21.18 1.88 -21.44
CA ARG A 161 -21.97 3.05 -21.85
C ARG A 161 -21.17 4.00 -22.72
N GLN A 162 -19.89 4.15 -22.41
CA GLN A 162 -19.01 5.09 -23.10
C GLN A 162 -17.62 4.50 -23.22
N VAL A 163 -17.07 4.56 -24.42
CA VAL A 163 -15.67 4.23 -24.71
C VAL A 163 -14.91 5.54 -24.90
N GLY A 164 -14.01 5.88 -23.97
CA GLY A 164 -13.26 7.14 -24.03
C GLY A 164 -11.89 7.05 -23.35
N TYR A 165 -11.01 8.00 -23.66
CA TYR A 165 -9.76 8.18 -22.92
C TYR A 165 -10.00 9.14 -21.75
N PRO A 166 -9.55 8.84 -20.52
CA PRO A 166 -8.65 7.75 -20.13
C PRO A 166 -9.33 6.46 -19.61
N ASP A 167 -10.66 6.44 -19.45
CA ASP A 167 -11.39 5.35 -18.80
C ASP A 167 -12.60 4.88 -19.62
N LEU A 168 -12.89 3.59 -19.58
CA LEU A 168 -14.17 3.01 -20.03
C LEU A 168 -15.22 3.20 -18.93
N VAL A 169 -16.42 3.67 -19.29
CA VAL A 169 -17.53 3.83 -18.34
C VAL A 169 -18.51 2.68 -18.50
N LEU A 170 -18.68 1.91 -17.44
CA LEU A 170 -19.60 0.78 -17.36
C LEU A 170 -20.79 1.15 -16.47
N ASP A 171 -21.95 0.64 -16.84
CA ASP A 171 -23.16 0.66 -16.02
C ASP A 171 -23.33 -0.69 -15.33
N ILE A 172 -23.26 -0.67 -14.00
CA ILE A 172 -23.47 -1.83 -13.13
C ILE A 172 -24.72 -1.55 -12.30
N ASN A 173 -25.84 -2.17 -12.64
CA ASN A 173 -27.12 -2.03 -11.94
C ASN A 173 -27.58 -0.57 -11.73
N GLY A 174 -27.37 0.30 -12.72
CA GLY A 174 -27.75 1.73 -12.66
C GLY A 174 -26.68 2.63 -12.05
N THR A 175 -25.52 2.08 -11.69
CA THR A 175 -24.39 2.82 -11.13
C THR A 175 -23.26 2.92 -12.15
N HIS A 176 -22.69 4.11 -12.32
CA HIS A 176 -21.52 4.31 -13.17
C HIS A 176 -20.24 3.86 -12.46
N ALA A 177 -19.55 2.92 -13.10
CA ALA A 177 -18.26 2.40 -12.67
C ALA A 177 -17.21 2.62 -13.76
N PHE A 178 -15.97 2.83 -13.35
CA PHE A 178 -14.90 3.27 -14.23
C PHE A 178 -13.83 2.19 -14.34
N LEU A 179 -13.53 1.77 -15.57
CA LEU A 179 -12.44 0.85 -15.87
C LEU A 179 -11.32 1.62 -16.59
N PRO A 180 -10.25 1.98 -15.87
CA PRO A 180 -9.10 2.65 -16.49
C PRO A 180 -8.47 1.81 -17.58
N LEU A 181 -8.00 2.44 -18.66
CA LEU A 181 -7.34 1.72 -19.76
C LEU A 181 -6.10 0.93 -19.30
N ARG A 182 -5.36 1.42 -18.30
CA ARG A 182 -4.24 0.69 -17.66
C ARG A 182 -4.67 -0.59 -16.93
N ASN A 183 -5.94 -0.68 -16.57
CA ASN A 183 -6.54 -1.83 -15.89
C ASN A 183 -7.28 -2.76 -16.88
N LEU A 184 -7.20 -2.47 -18.18
CA LEU A 184 -7.71 -3.31 -19.26
C LEU A 184 -6.62 -4.33 -19.64
N ILE A 185 -7.04 -5.52 -20.09
CA ILE A 185 -6.08 -6.46 -20.67
C ILE A 185 -5.72 -5.92 -22.07
N GLY A 186 -4.42 -5.83 -22.38
CA GLY A 186 -3.89 -4.94 -23.43
C GLY A 186 -4.48 -5.13 -24.84
N ASP A 187 -4.87 -6.35 -25.21
CA ASP A 187 -5.41 -6.66 -26.54
C ASP A 187 -6.95 -6.58 -26.62
N GLU A 188 -7.63 -6.19 -25.53
CA GLU A 188 -9.08 -6.10 -25.51
C GLU A 188 -9.60 -4.85 -26.21
N ARG A 189 -10.63 -5.04 -27.03
CA ARG A 189 -11.33 -3.95 -27.70
C ARG A 189 -12.81 -4.08 -27.41
N PHE A 190 -13.36 -3.05 -26.78
CA PHE A 190 -14.76 -2.98 -26.44
C PHE A 190 -15.48 -1.89 -27.21
N ARG A 191 -16.77 -2.10 -27.44
CA ARG A 191 -17.69 -1.15 -28.05
C ARG A 191 -18.80 -0.79 -27.05
N GLU A 192 -19.45 0.33 -27.30
CA GLU A 192 -20.64 0.72 -26.53
C GLU A 192 -21.73 -0.35 -26.70
N GLY A 193 -22.35 -0.74 -25.58
CA GLY A 193 -23.34 -1.81 -25.51
C GLY A 193 -22.77 -3.20 -25.20
N ASP A 194 -21.45 -3.40 -25.25
CA ASP A 194 -20.83 -4.68 -24.91
C ASP A 194 -20.99 -4.99 -23.42
N LYS A 195 -21.21 -6.27 -23.11
CA LYS A 195 -21.24 -6.79 -21.74
C LYS A 195 -19.85 -7.28 -21.36
N VAL A 196 -19.36 -6.83 -20.22
CA VAL A 196 -18.00 -7.16 -19.75
C VAL A 196 -18.03 -7.56 -18.28
N LYS A 197 -17.34 -8.65 -17.93
CA LYS A 197 -17.08 -8.99 -16.52
C LYS A 197 -15.93 -8.14 -16.00
N THR A 198 -16.07 -7.61 -14.81
CA THR A 198 -15.04 -6.76 -14.21
C THR A 198 -14.88 -7.08 -12.74
N TYR A 199 -13.67 -6.89 -12.22
CA TYR A 199 -13.36 -6.98 -10.81
C TYR A 199 -13.45 -5.60 -10.17
N ILE A 200 -14.16 -5.49 -9.04
CA ILE A 200 -14.18 -4.24 -8.27
C ILE A 200 -12.86 -4.13 -7.51
N GLN A 201 -11.95 -3.31 -8.05
CA GLN A 201 -10.61 -3.14 -7.48
C GLN A 201 -10.64 -2.25 -6.24
N ASN A 202 -11.35 -1.13 -6.30
CA ASN A 202 -11.40 -0.18 -5.19
C ASN A 202 -12.68 0.66 -5.27
N VAL A 203 -13.22 1.00 -4.10
CA VAL A 203 -14.35 1.91 -3.94
C VAL A 203 -13.91 3.03 -3.01
N LYS A 204 -13.72 4.23 -3.55
CA LYS A 204 -13.25 5.41 -2.80
C LYS A 204 -14.27 6.53 -2.86
N ARG A 205 -14.32 7.36 -1.81
CA ARG A 205 -15.04 8.63 -1.87
C ARG A 205 -14.22 9.62 -2.69
N SER A 206 -14.81 10.14 -3.76
CA SER A 206 -14.12 11.03 -4.70
C SER A 206 -15.09 12.08 -5.20
N ASP A 207 -14.68 13.34 -5.12
CA ASP A 207 -15.51 14.50 -5.51
C ASP A 207 -15.68 14.60 -7.04
N ASP A 208 -14.79 13.95 -7.81
CA ASP A 208 -14.89 13.83 -9.26
C ASP A 208 -16.03 12.89 -9.72
N GLY A 209 -16.63 12.15 -8.79
CA GLY A 209 -17.66 11.15 -9.03
C GLY A 209 -17.16 9.76 -9.43
N LYS A 210 -15.83 9.55 -9.51
CA LYS A 210 -15.21 8.26 -9.84
C LYS A 210 -14.98 7.43 -8.59
N GLN A 211 -16.07 6.89 -8.05
CA GLN A 211 -15.99 6.12 -6.81
C GLN A 211 -15.63 4.66 -7.02
N VAL A 212 -16.29 3.99 -7.97
CA VAL A 212 -16.11 2.56 -8.24
C VAL A 212 -15.09 2.37 -9.35
N ILE A 213 -13.88 1.93 -8.97
CA ILE A 213 -12.79 1.62 -9.90
C ILE A 213 -12.76 0.12 -10.15
N LEU A 214 -12.82 -0.24 -11.42
CA LEU A 214 -12.81 -1.60 -11.92
C LEU A 214 -11.42 -1.98 -12.42
N SER A 215 -11.18 -3.28 -12.48
CA SER A 215 -9.99 -3.85 -13.12
C SER A 215 -10.29 -5.18 -13.80
N ARG A 216 -9.55 -5.46 -14.87
CA ARG A 216 -9.44 -6.79 -15.48
C ARG A 216 -8.01 -7.33 -15.42
N THR A 217 -7.03 -6.52 -15.01
CA THR A 217 -5.62 -6.90 -14.85
C THR A 217 -5.25 -7.38 -13.45
N HIS A 218 -6.05 -7.04 -12.44
CA HIS A 218 -5.76 -7.40 -11.04
C HIS A 218 -5.69 -8.93 -10.84
N PRO A 219 -4.75 -9.47 -10.02
CA PRO A 219 -4.67 -10.90 -9.73
C PRO A 219 -5.97 -11.46 -9.12
N GLY A 220 -6.61 -10.68 -8.25
CA GLY A 220 -7.90 -11.03 -7.64
C GLY A 220 -9.05 -11.25 -8.65
N PHE A 221 -8.93 -10.76 -9.89
CA PHE A 221 -9.91 -11.08 -10.93
C PHE A 221 -9.86 -12.57 -11.31
N LEU A 222 -8.66 -13.15 -11.41
CA LEU A 222 -8.48 -14.57 -11.68
C LEU A 222 -9.01 -15.43 -10.51
N GLU A 223 -8.70 -15.04 -9.27
CA GLU A 223 -9.21 -15.73 -8.07
C GLU A 223 -10.73 -15.74 -8.01
N ALA A 224 -11.35 -14.58 -8.27
CA ALA A 224 -12.79 -14.46 -8.26
C ALA A 224 -13.45 -15.23 -9.43
N LEU A 225 -12.82 -15.29 -10.61
CA LEU A 225 -13.28 -16.11 -11.73
C LEU A 225 -13.20 -17.60 -11.38
N LEU A 226 -12.11 -18.02 -10.74
CA LEU A 226 -11.94 -19.39 -10.29
C LEU A 226 -13.02 -19.76 -9.26
N LYS A 227 -13.30 -18.86 -8.31
CA LYS A 227 -14.36 -19.05 -7.31
C LYS A 227 -15.76 -19.17 -7.95
N GLN A 228 -16.02 -18.47 -9.05
CA GLN A 228 -17.29 -18.56 -9.77
C GLN A 228 -17.41 -19.87 -10.58
N GLU A 229 -16.31 -20.35 -11.16
CA GLU A 229 -16.31 -21.52 -12.06
C GLU A 229 -16.12 -22.86 -11.30
N VAL A 230 -15.45 -22.83 -10.14
CA VAL A 230 -15.05 -24.02 -9.37
C VAL A 230 -15.80 -24.06 -8.03
N PRO A 231 -16.85 -24.91 -7.87
CA PRO A 231 -17.63 -24.97 -6.64
C PRO A 231 -16.81 -25.37 -5.42
N GLU A 232 -15.80 -26.23 -5.59
CA GLU A 232 -14.90 -26.63 -4.50
C GLU A 232 -14.11 -25.45 -3.90
N VAL A 233 -13.82 -24.41 -4.72
CA VAL A 233 -13.21 -23.15 -4.26
C VAL A 233 -14.24 -22.24 -3.60
N ALA A 234 -15.48 -22.23 -4.09
CA ALA A 234 -16.57 -21.46 -3.49
C ALA A 234 -16.94 -21.97 -2.09
N ASP A 235 -16.97 -23.28 -1.91
CA ASP A 235 -17.29 -23.98 -0.65
C ASP A 235 -16.11 -23.98 0.34
N GLY A 236 -14.92 -23.52 -0.09
CA GLY A 236 -13.71 -23.47 0.73
C GLY A 236 -13.02 -24.83 0.93
N LEU A 237 -13.40 -25.86 0.16
CA LEU A 237 -12.72 -27.16 0.12
C LEU A 237 -11.35 -27.08 -0.56
N VAL A 238 -11.21 -26.15 -1.52
CA VAL A 238 -9.95 -25.79 -2.15
C VAL A 238 -9.67 -24.32 -1.86
N VAL A 239 -8.50 -24.05 -1.29
CA VAL A 239 -8.03 -22.72 -0.90
C VAL A 239 -6.96 -22.26 -1.86
N VAL A 240 -7.15 -21.07 -2.43
CA VAL A 240 -6.10 -20.37 -3.18
C VAL A 240 -5.10 -19.77 -2.19
N LYS A 241 -3.83 -20.15 -2.32
CA LYS A 241 -2.74 -19.71 -1.43
C LYS A 241 -2.03 -18.46 -1.96
N SER A 242 -1.82 -18.40 -3.27
CA SER A 242 -1.12 -17.29 -3.92
C SER A 242 -1.52 -17.25 -5.39
N THR A 243 -1.63 -16.04 -5.93
CA THR A 243 -1.94 -15.81 -7.34
C THR A 243 -1.04 -14.73 -7.88
N VAL A 244 -0.33 -15.04 -8.96
CA VAL A 244 0.57 -14.13 -9.65
C VAL A 244 0.18 -14.06 -11.11
N ARG A 245 0.14 -12.85 -11.64
CA ARG A 245 -0.49 -12.58 -12.93
C ARG A 245 0.27 -11.56 -13.76
N ASP A 246 0.61 -11.98 -14.96
CA ASP A 246 0.99 -11.10 -16.07
C ASP A 246 -0.18 -11.03 -17.05
N ALA A 247 -1.05 -10.04 -16.83
CA ALA A 247 -2.40 -10.00 -17.39
C ALA A 247 -2.41 -10.07 -18.93
N GLY A 248 -3.23 -10.98 -19.47
CA GLY A 248 -3.33 -11.25 -20.92
C GLY A 248 -2.22 -12.13 -21.48
N SER A 249 -1.22 -12.51 -20.68
CA SER A 249 -0.12 -13.36 -21.14
C SER A 249 -0.05 -14.67 -20.38
N ARG A 250 0.31 -14.64 -19.09
CA ARG A 250 0.47 -15.84 -18.26
C ARG A 250 0.23 -15.55 -16.79
N SER A 251 -0.39 -16.50 -16.10
CA SER A 251 -0.62 -16.47 -14.66
C SER A 251 -0.28 -17.80 -14.03
N LYS A 252 0.15 -17.74 -12.77
CA LYS A 252 0.38 -18.91 -11.91
C LYS A 252 -0.49 -18.77 -10.67
N ILE A 253 -1.20 -19.84 -10.32
CA ILE A 253 -2.07 -19.88 -9.14
C ILE A 253 -1.75 -21.13 -8.32
N ALA A 254 -1.47 -20.92 -7.03
CA ALA A 254 -1.16 -21.97 -6.09
C ALA A 254 -2.42 -22.34 -5.31
N VAL A 255 -2.84 -23.60 -5.40
CA VAL A 255 -4.05 -24.13 -4.77
C VAL A 255 -3.71 -25.26 -3.79
N PHE A 256 -4.46 -25.32 -2.69
CA PHE A 256 -4.30 -26.30 -1.63
C PHE A 256 -5.66 -26.84 -1.20
N SER A 257 -5.77 -28.12 -0.88
CA SER A 257 -6.95 -28.65 -0.17
C SER A 257 -6.52 -29.23 1.18
N PRO A 258 -7.20 -28.89 2.29
CA PRO A 258 -6.98 -29.55 3.56
C PRO A 258 -7.51 -30.99 3.56
N ASP A 259 -8.45 -31.34 2.68
CA ASP A 259 -8.96 -32.71 2.53
C ASP A 259 -8.08 -33.50 1.56
N LYS A 260 -7.50 -34.61 2.04
CA LYS A 260 -6.63 -35.49 1.25
C LYS A 260 -7.37 -36.23 0.14
N ASN A 261 -8.71 -36.33 0.23
CA ASN A 261 -9.51 -36.99 -0.80
C ASN A 261 -9.81 -36.08 -2.00
N ILE A 262 -9.53 -34.79 -1.89
CA ILE A 262 -9.80 -33.80 -2.93
C ILE A 262 -8.46 -33.41 -3.57
N ASP A 263 -8.32 -33.67 -4.87
CA ASP A 263 -7.20 -33.10 -5.63
C ASP A 263 -7.52 -31.64 -6.00
N PRO A 264 -6.82 -30.64 -5.42
CA PRO A 264 -7.12 -29.25 -5.69
C PRO A 264 -6.80 -28.85 -7.14
N VAL A 265 -5.81 -29.49 -7.79
CA VAL A 265 -5.46 -29.18 -9.18
C VAL A 265 -6.54 -29.74 -10.09
N GLY A 266 -6.89 -31.02 -9.95
CA GLY A 266 -7.96 -31.67 -10.70
C GLY A 266 -9.31 -30.97 -10.55
N ALA A 267 -9.66 -30.51 -9.34
CA ALA A 267 -10.90 -29.75 -9.09
C ALA A 267 -10.92 -28.42 -9.88
N CYS A 268 -9.82 -27.68 -9.88
CA CYS A 268 -9.73 -26.42 -10.61
C CYS A 268 -9.70 -26.61 -12.14
N VAL A 269 -8.97 -27.63 -12.62
CA VAL A 269 -8.84 -27.95 -14.06
C VAL A 269 -10.17 -28.46 -14.63
N GLY A 270 -10.88 -29.30 -13.88
CA GLY A 270 -12.05 -30.02 -14.34
C GLY A 270 -11.71 -31.14 -15.33
N ILE A 271 -12.73 -31.83 -15.82
CA ILE A 271 -12.58 -32.86 -16.87
C ILE A 271 -11.86 -32.19 -18.05
N ARG A 272 -10.77 -32.77 -18.58
CA ARG A 272 -10.02 -32.25 -19.75
C ARG A 272 -9.68 -30.74 -19.76
N GLY A 273 -9.63 -30.08 -18.62
CA GLY A 273 -9.34 -28.64 -18.51
C GLY A 273 -10.50 -27.72 -18.85
N ASP A 274 -11.73 -28.22 -18.89
CA ASP A 274 -12.91 -27.46 -19.36
C ASP A 274 -13.12 -26.17 -18.56
N ARG A 275 -13.03 -26.25 -17.22
CA ARG A 275 -13.24 -25.11 -16.31
C ARG A 275 -12.19 -24.02 -16.52
N ILE A 276 -10.90 -24.41 -16.55
CA ILE A 276 -9.82 -23.45 -16.80
C ILE A 276 -9.92 -22.85 -18.19
N LYS A 277 -10.29 -23.62 -19.21
CA LYS A 277 -10.45 -23.11 -20.59
C LYS A 277 -11.49 -21.99 -20.66
N SER A 278 -12.60 -22.10 -19.93
CA SER A 278 -13.60 -21.02 -19.82
C SER A 278 -12.97 -19.74 -19.25
N ILE A 279 -12.14 -19.85 -18.21
CA ILE A 279 -11.45 -18.71 -17.60
C ILE A 279 -10.40 -18.13 -18.56
N ILE A 280 -9.61 -18.97 -19.24
CA ILE A 280 -8.64 -18.54 -20.26
C ILE A 280 -9.33 -17.71 -21.36
N GLN A 281 -10.51 -18.14 -21.81
CA GLN A 281 -11.29 -17.39 -22.81
C GLN A 281 -11.76 -16.04 -22.26
N GLU A 282 -12.23 -15.98 -21.01
CA GLU A 282 -12.62 -14.73 -20.37
C GLU A 282 -11.44 -13.76 -20.20
N LEU A 283 -10.22 -14.28 -20.02
CA LEU A 283 -8.98 -13.50 -19.90
C LEU A 283 -8.26 -13.26 -21.25
N ASN A 284 -8.99 -13.39 -22.36
CA ASN A 284 -8.50 -13.14 -23.71
C ASN A 284 -7.26 -13.98 -24.11
N GLY A 285 -7.23 -15.26 -23.71
CA GLY A 285 -6.18 -16.21 -24.10
C GLY A 285 -4.97 -16.26 -23.15
N GLU A 286 -5.06 -15.62 -21.98
CA GLU A 286 -4.04 -15.71 -20.93
C GLU A 286 -3.79 -17.17 -20.52
N LYS A 287 -2.52 -17.62 -20.50
CA LYS A 287 -2.17 -18.98 -20.09
C LYS A 287 -2.17 -19.10 -18.57
N ILE A 288 -2.94 -20.04 -18.01
CA ILE A 288 -3.05 -20.21 -16.55
C ILE A 288 -2.42 -21.53 -16.14
N ASP A 289 -1.41 -21.47 -15.27
CA ASP A 289 -0.81 -22.64 -14.62
C ASP A 289 -1.42 -22.81 -13.22
N VAL A 290 -2.13 -23.91 -13.00
CA VAL A 290 -2.63 -24.28 -11.66
C VAL A 290 -1.65 -25.22 -11.00
N ILE A 291 -1.13 -24.82 -9.85
CA ILE A 291 -0.02 -25.48 -9.15
C ILE A 291 -0.50 -25.95 -7.79
N HIS A 292 -0.19 -27.20 -7.44
CA HIS A 292 -0.44 -27.72 -6.10
C HIS A 292 0.56 -27.09 -5.11
N TYR A 293 0.05 -26.29 -4.18
CA TYR A 293 0.84 -25.69 -3.11
C TYR A 293 1.39 -26.77 -2.17
N SER A 294 2.69 -26.72 -1.90
CA SER A 294 3.34 -27.57 -0.89
C SER A 294 3.93 -26.69 0.21
N PRO A 295 3.86 -27.10 1.49
CA PRO A 295 4.62 -26.43 2.54
C PRO A 295 6.12 -26.65 2.40
N ASP A 296 6.53 -27.73 1.72
CA ASP A 296 7.94 -27.96 1.38
C ASP A 296 8.36 -27.07 0.20
N LEU A 297 9.31 -26.17 0.47
CA LEU A 297 9.75 -25.13 -0.47
C LEU A 297 10.35 -25.74 -1.74
N GLY A 298 11.16 -26.79 -1.60
CA GLY A 298 11.78 -27.49 -2.72
C GLY A 298 10.76 -28.09 -3.69
N GLN A 299 9.76 -28.81 -3.18
CA GLN A 299 8.67 -29.32 -4.01
C GLN A 299 7.81 -28.21 -4.61
N PHE A 300 7.57 -27.13 -3.86
CA PHE A 300 6.73 -26.05 -4.34
C PHE A 300 7.37 -25.29 -5.50
N ILE A 301 8.66 -24.96 -5.41
CA ILE A 301 9.37 -24.24 -6.49
C ILE A 301 9.50 -25.10 -7.76
N VAL A 302 9.77 -26.41 -7.62
CA VAL A 302 9.83 -27.34 -8.76
C VAL A 302 8.51 -27.35 -9.50
N ARG A 303 7.38 -27.41 -8.78
CA ARG A 303 6.05 -27.33 -9.40
C ARG A 303 5.76 -25.95 -9.98
N ALA A 304 6.27 -24.87 -9.40
CA ALA A 304 6.05 -23.51 -9.89
C ALA A 304 6.73 -23.25 -11.24
N ILE A 305 7.87 -23.89 -11.50
CA ILE A 305 8.67 -23.73 -12.74
C ILE A 305 8.13 -24.56 -13.92
N THR A 306 7.18 -25.46 -13.69
CA THR A 306 6.44 -26.20 -14.73
C THR A 306 6.12 -25.29 -15.93
N PRO A 307 6.49 -25.70 -17.16
CA PRO A 307 6.79 -27.07 -17.61
C PRO A 307 8.26 -27.52 -17.58
N ALA A 308 9.22 -26.70 -17.13
CA ALA A 308 10.63 -27.10 -17.17
C ALA A 308 10.99 -28.10 -16.07
N GLU A 309 11.83 -29.08 -16.40
CA GLU A 309 12.35 -30.07 -15.45
C GLU A 309 13.58 -29.53 -14.71
N VAL A 310 13.60 -29.74 -13.39
CA VAL A 310 14.67 -29.27 -12.50
C VAL A 310 15.49 -30.47 -12.03
N SER A 311 16.82 -30.40 -12.15
CA SER A 311 17.74 -31.44 -11.71
C SER A 311 18.07 -31.36 -10.23
N LYS A 312 18.34 -30.15 -9.72
CA LYS A 312 18.70 -29.91 -8.32
C LYS A 312 18.20 -28.54 -7.87
N VAL A 313 17.81 -28.45 -6.61
CA VAL A 313 17.39 -27.21 -5.95
C VAL A 313 18.34 -26.97 -4.80
N ILE A 314 18.91 -25.76 -4.73
CA ILE A 314 19.71 -25.30 -3.60
C ILE A 314 18.93 -24.16 -2.96
N ILE A 315 18.75 -24.22 -1.65
CA ILE A 315 17.96 -23.25 -0.89
C ILE A 315 18.90 -22.63 0.14
N ASP A 316 18.99 -21.31 0.11
CA ASP A 316 19.66 -20.50 1.11
C ASP A 316 18.57 -19.81 1.95
N GLU A 317 18.39 -20.29 3.19
CA GLU A 317 17.37 -19.77 4.10
C GLU A 317 17.72 -18.39 4.66
N ASP A 318 19.02 -18.08 4.76
CA ASP A 318 19.51 -16.82 5.32
C ASP A 318 19.27 -15.67 4.34
N GLU A 319 19.60 -15.87 3.05
CA GLU A 319 19.40 -14.86 2.00
C GLU A 319 18.00 -14.87 1.38
N LYS A 320 17.15 -15.84 1.75
CA LYS A 320 15.87 -16.14 1.07
C LYS A 320 16.03 -16.30 -0.44
N HIS A 321 17.06 -17.06 -0.82
CA HIS A 321 17.47 -17.28 -2.19
C HIS A 321 17.32 -18.77 -2.57
N ILE A 322 16.87 -19.02 -3.79
CA ILE A 322 16.70 -20.38 -4.32
C ILE A 322 17.42 -20.44 -5.66
N GLU A 323 18.35 -21.38 -5.78
CA GLU A 323 19.02 -21.68 -7.04
C GLU A 323 18.46 -22.98 -7.63
N LEU A 324 18.03 -22.91 -8.88
CA LEU A 324 17.49 -24.02 -9.63
C LEU A 324 18.47 -24.44 -10.71
N ILE A 325 18.92 -25.68 -10.62
CA ILE A 325 19.84 -26.25 -11.61
C ILE A 325 19.01 -27.06 -12.59
N VAL A 326 19.08 -26.68 -13.86
CA VAL A 326 18.32 -27.31 -14.95
C VAL A 326 19.26 -27.83 -16.04
N PRO A 327 18.84 -28.85 -16.80
CA PRO A 327 19.54 -29.25 -18.02
C PRO A 327 19.61 -28.10 -19.04
N GLU A 328 20.63 -28.08 -19.91
CA GLU A 328 20.83 -26.99 -20.88
C GLU A 328 19.65 -26.83 -21.85
N ASP A 329 19.01 -27.93 -22.26
CA ASP A 329 17.82 -27.93 -23.11
C ASP A 329 16.58 -27.33 -22.42
N GLN A 330 16.53 -27.40 -21.09
CA GLN A 330 15.43 -26.87 -20.27
C GLN A 330 15.64 -25.40 -19.86
N LEU A 331 16.87 -24.88 -19.94
CA LEU A 331 17.22 -23.53 -19.48
C LEU A 331 16.31 -22.44 -20.08
N SER A 332 16.12 -22.48 -21.40
CA SER A 332 15.28 -21.52 -22.13
C SER A 332 13.80 -21.60 -21.71
N LEU A 333 13.30 -22.83 -21.48
CA LEU A 333 11.92 -23.07 -21.05
C LEU A 333 11.69 -22.59 -19.61
N ALA A 334 12.66 -22.84 -18.73
CA ALA A 334 12.61 -22.50 -17.31
C ALA A 334 12.62 -20.97 -17.10
N ILE A 335 13.47 -20.25 -17.84
CA ILE A 335 13.50 -18.77 -17.86
C ILE A 335 12.20 -18.24 -18.49
N GLY A 336 11.80 -18.80 -19.63
CA GLY A 336 10.65 -18.36 -20.41
C GLY A 336 10.89 -17.05 -21.18
N LYS A 337 9.89 -16.64 -21.99
CA LYS A 337 9.98 -15.43 -22.82
C LYS A 337 10.21 -14.19 -21.93
N LYS A 338 11.34 -13.49 -22.12
CA LYS A 338 11.75 -12.33 -21.31
C LYS A 338 11.85 -12.62 -19.80
N GLY A 339 12.14 -13.86 -19.39
CA GLY A 339 12.19 -14.22 -17.97
C GLY A 339 10.82 -14.30 -17.29
N GLN A 340 9.73 -14.37 -18.05
CA GLN A 340 8.38 -14.37 -17.49
C GLN A 340 8.12 -15.57 -16.58
N ASN A 341 8.60 -16.77 -16.92
CA ASN A 341 8.28 -17.97 -16.15
C ASN A 341 8.98 -17.98 -14.79
N ILE A 342 10.29 -17.69 -14.77
CA ILE A 342 11.07 -17.56 -13.54
C ILE A 342 10.54 -16.42 -12.66
N ARG A 343 10.19 -15.25 -13.25
CA ARG A 343 9.63 -14.12 -12.50
C ARG A 343 8.31 -14.48 -11.81
N LEU A 344 7.39 -15.11 -12.55
CA LEU A 344 6.11 -15.53 -11.98
C LEU A 344 6.28 -16.62 -10.90
N ALA A 345 7.25 -17.53 -11.06
CA ALA A 345 7.55 -18.54 -10.05
C ALA A 345 8.16 -17.92 -8.77
N SER A 346 9.13 -17.01 -8.93
CA SER A 346 9.72 -16.19 -7.87
C SER A 346 8.67 -15.44 -7.06
N GLU A 347 7.78 -14.71 -7.74
CA GLU A 347 6.67 -13.97 -7.12
C GLU A 347 5.66 -14.92 -6.43
N LEU A 348 5.42 -16.11 -6.99
CA LEU A 348 4.45 -17.07 -6.44
C LEU A 348 4.94 -17.70 -5.13
N VAL A 349 6.23 -18.02 -5.09
CA VAL A 349 6.90 -18.60 -3.93
C VAL A 349 7.25 -17.52 -2.89
N GLY A 350 7.49 -16.28 -3.34
CA GLY A 350 7.89 -15.16 -2.48
C GLY A 350 9.37 -15.17 -2.12
N TRP A 351 10.20 -15.88 -2.88
CA TRP A 351 11.65 -16.01 -2.68
C TRP A 351 12.37 -15.59 -3.95
N LYS A 352 13.60 -15.07 -3.84
CA LYS A 352 14.40 -14.76 -5.02
C LYS A 352 14.86 -16.07 -5.64
N THR A 353 14.53 -16.30 -6.90
CA THR A 353 14.90 -17.52 -7.61
C THR A 353 15.84 -17.22 -8.77
N GLU A 354 16.94 -17.96 -8.86
CA GLU A 354 17.87 -17.96 -9.99
C GLU A 354 17.87 -19.33 -10.67
N ILE A 355 18.14 -19.36 -11.98
CA ILE A 355 18.25 -20.59 -12.75
C ILE A 355 19.64 -20.67 -13.38
N LEU A 356 20.32 -21.79 -13.15
CA LEU A 356 21.63 -22.10 -13.69
C LEU A 356 21.57 -23.40 -14.49
N SER A 357 22.40 -23.52 -15.54
CA SER A 357 22.63 -24.83 -16.15
C SER A 357 23.54 -25.69 -15.29
N VAL A 358 23.50 -27.01 -15.50
CA VAL A 358 24.45 -27.95 -14.86
C VAL A 358 25.91 -27.56 -15.17
N SER A 359 26.19 -27.09 -16.38
CA SER A 359 27.51 -26.61 -16.79
C SER A 359 27.92 -25.34 -16.03
N GLN A 360 27.03 -24.36 -15.90
CA GLN A 360 27.28 -23.12 -15.16
C GLN A 360 27.49 -23.37 -13.66
N GLU A 361 26.69 -24.24 -13.04
CA GLU A 361 26.86 -24.61 -11.64
C GLU A 361 28.21 -25.33 -11.41
N SER A 362 28.60 -26.21 -12.33
CA SER A 362 29.92 -26.86 -12.27
C SER A 362 31.07 -25.86 -12.43
N GLU A 363 30.98 -24.91 -13.35
CA GLU A 363 31.99 -23.86 -13.53
C GLU A 363 32.11 -22.96 -12.30
N ARG A 364 30.97 -22.58 -11.70
CA ARG A 364 30.92 -21.79 -10.48
C ARG A 364 31.58 -22.53 -9.32
N ARG A 365 31.20 -23.79 -9.09
CA ARG A 365 31.83 -24.63 -8.05
C ARG A 365 33.32 -24.78 -8.24
N ASN A 366 33.80 -24.95 -9.48
CA ASN A 366 35.24 -25.02 -9.75
C ASN A 366 35.95 -23.70 -9.45
N LYS A 367 35.34 -22.56 -9.79
CA LYS A 367 35.88 -21.22 -9.46
C LYS A 367 35.94 -20.99 -7.95
N GLU A 368 34.84 -21.28 -7.24
CA GLU A 368 34.78 -21.18 -5.77
C GLU A 368 35.81 -22.11 -5.11
N PHE A 369 35.95 -23.34 -5.62
CA PHE A 369 36.96 -24.28 -5.15
C PHE A 369 38.38 -23.72 -5.30
N THR A 370 38.69 -23.14 -6.46
CA THR A 370 40.02 -22.58 -6.75
C THR A 370 40.29 -21.31 -5.92
N GLN A 371 39.27 -20.48 -5.72
CA GLN A 371 39.36 -19.27 -4.91
C GLN A 371 39.56 -19.60 -3.43
N CYS A 372 38.78 -20.53 -2.88
CA CYS A 372 38.91 -20.96 -1.49
C CYS A 372 40.27 -21.64 -1.26
N SER A 373 40.72 -22.49 -2.19
CA SER A 373 42.04 -23.13 -2.06
C SER A 373 43.17 -22.11 -2.11
N ALA A 374 43.07 -21.09 -2.97
CA ALA A 374 44.04 -20.00 -3.04
C ALA A 374 44.01 -19.13 -1.77
N LEU A 375 42.82 -18.84 -1.24
CA LEU A 375 42.65 -18.10 0.02
C LEU A 375 43.28 -18.86 1.18
N PHE A 376 43.06 -20.17 1.30
CA PHE A 376 43.70 -20.99 2.33
C PHE A 376 45.22 -21.08 2.15
N ALA A 377 45.70 -21.21 0.91
CA ALA A 377 47.14 -21.21 0.63
C ALA A 377 47.80 -19.91 1.08
N GLU A 378 47.20 -18.75 0.81
CA GLU A 378 47.72 -17.43 1.20
C GLU A 378 47.55 -17.15 2.70
N ALA A 379 46.36 -17.36 3.25
CA ALA A 379 46.04 -17.03 4.64
C ALA A 379 46.79 -17.92 5.64
N LEU A 380 46.92 -19.22 5.34
CA LEU A 380 47.51 -20.21 6.24
C LEU A 380 48.94 -20.61 5.85
N ASN A 381 49.50 -20.00 4.80
CA ASN A 381 50.80 -20.35 4.22
C ASN A 381 50.94 -21.86 3.97
N LEU A 382 50.01 -22.40 3.19
CA LEU A 382 49.92 -23.82 2.86
C LEU A 382 50.34 -24.06 1.41
N GLU A 383 50.77 -25.29 1.12
CA GLU A 383 50.87 -25.74 -0.26
C GLU A 383 49.47 -25.86 -0.88
N GLU A 384 49.38 -25.59 -2.19
CA GLU A 384 48.13 -25.57 -2.93
C GLU A 384 47.32 -26.88 -2.78
N MET A 385 48.02 -28.03 -2.76
CA MET A 385 47.42 -29.35 -2.55
C MET A 385 46.71 -29.47 -1.18
N MET A 386 47.29 -28.88 -0.12
CA MET A 386 46.69 -28.90 1.22
C MET A 386 45.47 -27.99 1.29
N GLY A 387 45.51 -26.84 0.59
CA GLY A 387 44.34 -25.97 0.44
C GLY A 387 43.18 -26.67 -0.28
N GLN A 388 43.46 -27.44 -1.33
CA GLN A 388 42.44 -28.22 -2.05
C GLN A 388 41.81 -29.33 -1.20
N LEU A 389 42.60 -30.00 -0.36
CA LEU A 389 42.09 -31.01 0.57
C LEU A 389 41.12 -30.40 1.59
N LEU A 390 41.45 -29.23 2.15
CA LEU A 390 40.57 -28.52 3.08
C LEU A 390 39.22 -28.16 2.43
N VAL A 391 39.22 -27.65 1.20
CA VAL A 391 37.97 -27.34 0.49
C VAL A 391 37.16 -28.61 0.19
N THR A 392 37.83 -29.72 -0.13
CA THR A 392 37.17 -31.01 -0.43
C THR A 392 36.45 -31.58 0.80
N GLU A 393 37.01 -31.38 2.00
CA GLU A 393 36.39 -31.75 3.27
C GLU A 393 35.26 -30.80 3.70
N GLY A 394 35.04 -29.70 2.97
CA GLY A 394 33.91 -28.80 3.15
C GLY A 394 34.22 -27.50 3.90
N PHE A 395 35.49 -27.16 4.12
CA PHE A 395 35.85 -25.86 4.71
C PHE A 395 35.67 -24.73 3.69
N SER A 396 34.83 -23.75 4.02
CA SER A 396 34.52 -22.59 3.17
C SER A 396 35.22 -21.29 3.58
N SER A 397 35.60 -21.17 4.86
CA SER A 397 36.24 -19.97 5.40
C SER A 397 37.38 -20.32 6.38
N VAL A 398 38.26 -19.35 6.63
CA VAL A 398 39.34 -19.51 7.64
C VAL A 398 38.75 -19.59 9.06
N GLU A 399 37.59 -18.98 9.28
CA GLU A 399 36.83 -19.08 10.53
C GLU A 399 36.35 -20.52 10.78
N ASP A 400 35.88 -21.22 9.74
CA ASP A 400 35.46 -22.62 9.85
C ASP A 400 36.63 -23.49 10.32
N ILE A 401 37.83 -23.25 9.80
CA ILE A 401 39.05 -23.97 10.18
C ILE A 401 39.47 -23.64 11.62
N ALA A 402 39.34 -22.38 12.04
CA ALA A 402 39.68 -21.95 13.40
C ALA A 402 38.69 -22.51 14.45
N ASN A 403 37.44 -22.74 14.06
CA ASN A 403 36.40 -23.32 14.91
C ASN A 403 36.38 -24.86 14.88
N ALA A 404 36.98 -25.46 13.86
CA ALA A 404 37.08 -26.91 13.73
C ALA A 404 37.90 -27.54 14.85
N SER A 405 37.50 -28.74 15.27
CA SER A 405 38.28 -29.49 16.25
C SER A 405 39.54 -30.06 15.61
N ILE A 406 40.63 -30.14 16.38
CA ILE A 406 41.89 -30.75 15.94
C ILE A 406 41.67 -32.19 15.44
N LYS A 407 40.66 -32.89 15.99
CA LYS A 407 40.30 -34.25 15.56
C LYS A 407 39.75 -34.28 14.13
N GLU A 408 38.86 -33.35 13.78
CA GLU A 408 38.29 -33.22 12.42
C GLU A 408 39.38 -32.84 11.42
N LEU A 409 40.27 -31.92 11.77
CA LEU A 409 41.40 -31.57 10.91
C LEU A 409 42.40 -32.73 10.75
N SER A 410 42.57 -33.56 11.78
CA SER A 410 43.45 -34.74 11.72
C SER A 410 42.83 -35.95 11.00
N SER A 411 41.51 -35.98 10.80
CA SER A 411 40.86 -37.03 10.01
C SER A 411 41.01 -36.85 8.51
N ILE A 412 41.46 -35.68 8.06
CA ILE A 412 41.73 -35.39 6.66
C ILE A 412 42.92 -36.24 6.20
N GLU A 413 42.76 -36.95 5.09
CA GLU A 413 43.85 -37.77 4.53
C GLU A 413 45.06 -36.89 4.20
N GLY A 414 46.21 -37.21 4.81
CA GLY A 414 47.45 -36.45 4.65
C GLY A 414 47.77 -35.46 5.78
N PHE A 415 46.86 -35.26 6.74
CA PHE A 415 47.05 -34.34 7.87
C PHE A 415 47.43 -35.13 9.13
N SER A 416 48.58 -34.81 9.73
CA SER A 416 48.95 -35.33 11.04
C SER A 416 48.34 -34.49 12.17
N GLN A 417 48.30 -35.01 13.39
CA GLN A 417 47.88 -34.22 14.57
C GLN A 417 48.72 -32.93 14.71
N ASP A 418 50.01 -32.99 14.40
CA ASP A 418 50.90 -31.82 14.46
C ASP A 418 50.53 -30.77 13.40
N ILE A 419 50.21 -31.21 12.17
CA ILE A 419 49.76 -30.32 11.08
C ILE A 419 48.41 -29.69 11.44
N ALA A 420 47.48 -30.45 12.00
CA ALA A 420 46.18 -29.96 12.44
C ALA A 420 46.31 -28.90 13.54
N HIS A 421 47.19 -29.10 14.52
CA HIS A 421 47.50 -28.10 15.55
C HIS A 421 48.10 -26.83 14.95
N GLU A 422 49.05 -26.97 14.03
CA GLU A 422 49.70 -25.85 13.36
C GLU A 422 48.71 -25.04 12.51
N LEU A 423 47.86 -25.71 11.73
CA LEU A 423 46.79 -25.09 10.94
C LEU A 423 45.82 -24.30 11.80
N HIS A 424 45.35 -24.90 12.89
CA HIS A 424 44.46 -24.25 13.83
C HIS A 424 45.13 -23.00 14.41
N ASN A 425 46.39 -23.09 14.83
CA ASN A 425 47.14 -21.92 15.34
C ASN A 425 47.32 -20.83 14.28
N ARG A 426 47.59 -21.19 13.02
CA ARG A 426 47.71 -20.24 11.92
C ARG A 426 46.39 -19.58 11.58
N ALA A 427 45.28 -20.31 11.61
CA ALA A 427 43.95 -19.76 11.40
C ALA A 427 43.59 -18.74 12.48
N HIS A 428 43.78 -19.08 13.76
CA HIS A 428 43.60 -18.14 14.87
C HIS A 428 44.49 -16.90 14.75
N LYS A 429 45.76 -17.09 14.35
CA LYS A 429 46.69 -15.97 14.15
C LYS A 429 46.26 -15.06 12.99
N TYR A 430 45.83 -15.64 11.86
CA TYR A 430 45.34 -14.88 10.71
C TYR A 430 44.10 -14.05 11.09
N LEU A 431 43.13 -14.66 11.77
CA LEU A 431 41.93 -13.97 12.25
C LEU A 431 42.28 -12.86 13.25
N GLN A 432 43.26 -13.06 14.13
CA GLN A 432 43.76 -12.01 15.03
C GLN A 432 44.39 -10.85 14.25
N GLU A 433 45.26 -11.13 13.27
CA GLU A 433 45.88 -10.11 12.43
C GLU A 433 44.85 -9.34 11.60
N GLU A 434 43.81 -10.01 11.10
CA GLU A 434 42.70 -9.40 10.37
C GLU A 434 41.83 -8.52 11.29
N ASN A 435 41.49 -9.02 12.48
CA ASN A 435 40.78 -8.26 13.50
C ASN A 435 41.58 -7.00 13.92
N ASP A 436 42.89 -7.13 14.10
CA ASP A 436 43.76 -6.01 14.45
C ASP A 436 43.82 -4.95 13.35
N LYS A 437 43.85 -5.37 12.07
CA LYS A 437 43.77 -4.46 10.92
C LYS A 437 42.44 -3.73 10.87
N GLN A 438 41.34 -4.44 11.06
CA GLN A 438 40.01 -3.84 11.09
C GLN A 438 39.86 -2.86 12.27
N ILE A 439 40.41 -3.20 13.45
CA ILE A 439 40.46 -2.29 14.60
C ILE A 439 41.32 -1.06 14.30
N ALA A 440 42.45 -1.20 13.61
CA ALA A 440 43.27 -0.07 13.19
C ALA A 440 42.52 0.85 12.20
N GLU A 441 41.71 0.28 11.30
CA GLU A 441 40.83 1.06 10.41
C GLU A 441 39.71 1.79 11.16
N LEU A 442 39.11 1.16 12.18
CA LEU A 442 38.16 1.85 13.05
C LEU A 442 38.80 3.05 13.76
N LYS A 443 40.07 2.92 14.19
CA LYS A 443 40.84 4.03 14.79
C LYS A 443 41.11 5.16 13.79
N THR A 444 41.45 4.86 12.53
CA THR A 444 41.66 5.91 11.51
C THR A 444 40.37 6.63 11.13
N LEU A 445 39.23 5.96 11.20
CA LEU A 445 37.89 6.54 11.01
C LEU A 445 37.40 7.42 12.19
N GLY A 446 38.22 7.52 13.25
CA GLY A 446 38.01 8.40 14.39
C GLY A 446 37.15 7.80 15.50
N MET A 447 37.11 6.47 15.62
CA MET A 447 36.41 5.80 16.72
C MET A 447 37.21 5.88 18.01
N ASP A 448 36.54 6.24 19.11
CA ASP A 448 37.14 6.36 20.43
C ASP A 448 37.54 4.98 20.98
N GLU A 449 38.64 4.93 21.74
CA GLU A 449 39.22 3.70 22.29
C GLU A 449 38.23 2.96 23.20
N TYR A 450 37.33 3.71 23.84
CA TYR A 450 36.23 3.14 24.62
C TYR A 450 35.28 2.29 23.78
N VAL A 451 34.90 2.79 22.60
CA VAL A 451 33.92 2.13 21.74
C VAL A 451 34.53 0.90 21.08
N ILE A 452 35.82 0.96 20.76
CA ILE A 452 36.60 -0.17 20.24
C ILE A 452 36.65 -1.32 21.26
N ASN A 453 36.71 -1.01 22.56
CA ASN A 453 36.77 -2.01 23.62
C ASN A 453 35.41 -2.56 24.05
N LEU A 454 34.31 -2.16 23.40
CA LEU A 454 32.99 -2.71 23.70
C LEU A 454 32.89 -4.19 23.26
N PRO A 455 32.10 -5.00 23.99
CA PRO A 455 31.83 -6.40 23.67
C PRO A 455 30.83 -6.51 22.49
N LEU A 456 31.22 -5.96 21.35
CA LEU A 456 30.49 -5.96 20.08
C LEU A 456 31.35 -6.61 19.01
N SER A 457 30.71 -7.21 18.00
CA SER A 457 31.44 -7.69 16.81
C SER A 457 32.10 -6.53 16.09
N ILE A 458 33.13 -6.81 15.28
CA ILE A 458 33.81 -5.74 14.53
C ILE A 458 32.87 -5.13 13.48
N ASN A 459 32.00 -5.94 12.88
CA ASN A 459 30.95 -5.48 11.96
C ASN A 459 29.98 -4.51 12.65
N ASP A 460 29.58 -4.80 13.88
CA ASP A 460 28.74 -3.92 14.70
C ASP A 460 29.43 -2.57 14.98
N LYS A 461 30.74 -2.60 15.24
CA LYS A 461 31.54 -1.38 15.45
C LYS A 461 31.61 -0.54 14.18
N PHE A 462 31.79 -1.15 13.01
CA PHE A 462 31.70 -0.43 11.73
C PHE A 462 30.31 0.17 11.48
N ALA A 463 29.24 -0.53 11.88
CA ALA A 463 27.88 -0.02 11.76
C ALA A 463 27.66 1.22 12.65
N LEU A 464 28.17 1.21 13.88
CA LEU A 464 28.14 2.38 14.78
C LEU A 464 28.84 3.59 14.18
N ILE A 465 30.03 3.42 13.58
CA ILE A 465 30.74 4.53 12.91
C ILE A 465 29.92 5.08 11.74
N LYS A 466 29.33 4.22 10.91
CA LYS A 466 28.50 4.64 9.76
C LYS A 466 27.29 5.48 10.20
N HIS A 467 26.72 5.17 11.37
CA HIS A 467 25.60 5.90 11.96
C HIS A 467 26.02 7.08 12.84
N GLY A 468 27.33 7.39 12.94
CA GLY A 468 27.85 8.57 13.62
C GLY A 468 28.11 8.38 15.13
N ALA A 469 27.96 7.18 15.67
CA ALA A 469 28.28 6.88 17.07
C ALA A 469 29.77 6.56 17.22
N LYS A 470 30.60 7.59 17.41
CA LYS A 470 32.06 7.47 17.41
C LYS A 470 32.68 7.60 18.79
N THR A 471 32.03 8.34 19.68
CA THR A 471 32.52 8.67 21.00
C THR A 471 31.69 8.03 22.10
N LEU A 472 32.24 8.01 23.31
CA LEU A 472 31.53 7.56 24.51
C LEU A 472 30.24 8.39 24.77
N ALA A 473 30.27 9.70 24.46
CA ALA A 473 29.11 10.59 24.55
C ALA A 473 28.00 10.18 23.58
N ASP A 474 28.35 9.90 22.32
CA ASP A 474 27.37 9.50 21.31
C ASP A 474 26.64 8.21 21.72
N ILE A 475 27.33 7.26 22.34
CA ILE A 475 26.73 6.01 22.82
C ILE A 475 25.82 6.24 24.03
N ALA A 476 26.21 7.14 24.93
CA ALA A 476 25.40 7.47 26.09
C ALA A 476 24.08 8.16 25.71
N ASP A 477 24.07 8.92 24.62
CA ASP A 477 22.88 9.63 24.12
C ASP A 477 21.89 8.71 23.39
N LEU A 478 22.33 7.54 22.90
CA LEU A 478 21.46 6.60 22.21
C LEU A 478 20.42 5.98 23.15
N SER A 479 19.22 5.76 22.60
CA SER A 479 18.26 4.83 23.18
C SER A 479 18.60 3.38 22.80
N SER A 480 18.12 2.42 23.61
CA SER A 480 18.29 0.99 23.32
C SER A 480 17.66 0.59 21.98
N TYR A 481 16.62 1.29 21.55
CA TYR A 481 15.97 1.04 20.27
C TYR A 481 16.81 1.55 19.08
N GLU A 482 17.37 2.76 19.20
CA GLU A 482 18.27 3.32 18.18
C GLU A 482 19.55 2.50 18.06
N PHE A 483 20.15 2.13 19.19
CA PHE A 483 21.36 1.30 19.22
C PHE A 483 21.11 -0.06 18.54
N CYS A 484 20.02 -0.74 18.86
CA CYS A 484 19.68 -2.01 18.18
C CYS A 484 19.42 -1.81 16.68
N ASN A 485 18.75 -0.73 16.27
CA ASN A 485 18.51 -0.46 14.85
C ASN A 485 19.80 -0.18 14.06
N MET A 486 20.82 0.42 14.70
CA MET A 486 22.12 0.66 14.08
C MET A 486 22.92 -0.63 13.90
N LEU A 487 22.78 -1.59 14.82
CA LEU A 487 23.48 -2.88 14.76
C LEU A 487 22.78 -3.93 13.90
N SER A 488 21.46 -3.82 13.78
CA SER A 488 20.67 -4.76 12.98
C SER A 488 20.90 -4.49 11.49
N SER A 489 21.83 -5.21 10.85
CA SER A 489 21.57 -5.62 9.48
C SER A 489 20.27 -6.46 9.48
N ALA A 490 19.46 -6.31 8.44
CA ALA A 490 18.00 -6.46 8.49
C ALA A 490 17.40 -7.84 8.87
N ASP A 491 18.16 -8.85 9.33
CA ASP A 491 17.70 -10.25 9.28
C ASP A 491 17.71 -11.08 10.58
N GLN A 492 18.06 -10.54 11.76
CA GLN A 492 18.04 -11.35 13.00
C GLN A 492 16.97 -10.90 14.02
N LYS A 493 15.76 -11.47 13.90
CA LYS A 493 14.65 -11.23 14.88
C LYS A 493 14.74 -12.07 16.15
N ALA A 494 15.46 -13.20 16.15
CA ALA A 494 15.53 -14.12 17.29
C ALA A 494 16.48 -13.65 18.41
N SER A 495 17.44 -12.77 18.11
CA SER A 495 18.44 -12.23 19.06
C SER A 495 18.05 -10.88 19.66
N LEU A 496 16.89 -10.32 19.29
CA LEU A 496 16.54 -8.91 19.55
C LEU A 496 16.34 -8.58 21.03
N GLU A 497 15.88 -9.52 21.86
CA GLU A 497 15.77 -9.33 23.32
C GLU A 497 17.14 -9.38 24.01
N GLN A 498 18.02 -10.29 23.58
CA GLN A 498 19.39 -10.40 24.10
C GLN A 498 20.22 -9.17 23.69
N LEU A 499 20.09 -8.73 22.44
CA LEU A 499 20.70 -7.49 21.93
C LEU A 499 20.19 -6.25 22.66
N LYS A 500 18.90 -6.16 22.99
CA LYS A 500 18.35 -5.05 23.79
C LYS A 500 18.92 -5.02 25.21
N SER A 501 19.08 -6.19 25.84
CA SER A 501 19.69 -6.29 27.17
C SER A 501 21.16 -5.85 27.14
N LEU A 502 21.91 -6.30 26.13
CA LEU A 502 23.30 -5.94 25.93
C LEU A 502 23.47 -4.44 25.62
N ALA A 503 22.66 -3.90 24.70
CA ALA A 503 22.60 -2.47 24.39
C ALA A 503 22.32 -1.61 25.64
N ASN A 504 21.33 -2.01 26.45
CA ASN A 504 21.03 -1.32 27.70
C ASN A 504 22.22 -1.31 28.67
N SER A 505 22.90 -2.44 28.82
CA SER A 505 24.05 -2.53 29.70
C SER A 505 25.19 -1.61 29.26
N ILE A 506 25.48 -1.57 27.95
CA ILE A 506 26.51 -0.72 27.35
C ILE A 506 26.17 0.77 27.52
N ILE A 507 24.93 1.17 27.22
CA ILE A 507 24.48 2.57 27.33
C ILE A 507 24.52 3.03 28.79
N ILE A 508 24.06 2.19 29.74
CA ILE A 508 24.11 2.52 31.17
C ILE A 508 25.55 2.64 31.65
N GLU A 509 26.46 1.78 31.22
CA GLU A 509 27.88 1.86 31.59
C GLU A 509 28.56 3.10 31.01
N ALA A 510 28.24 3.47 29.76
CA ALA A 510 28.71 4.71 29.15
C ALA A 510 28.22 5.94 29.93
N ARG A 511 26.93 5.98 30.31
CA ARG A 511 26.36 7.07 31.12
C ARG A 511 26.98 7.18 32.52
N LYS A 512 27.27 6.05 33.17
CA LYS A 512 28.00 6.03 34.45
C LYS A 512 29.40 6.61 34.32
N LYS A 513 30.12 6.29 33.25
CA LYS A 513 31.49 6.81 33.02
C LYS A 513 31.52 8.30 32.67
N LEU A 514 30.44 8.84 32.10
CA LEU A 514 30.27 10.29 31.89
C LEU A 514 29.74 11.03 33.12
N GLY A 515 29.34 10.32 34.18
CA GLY A 515 28.73 10.92 35.37
C GLY A 515 27.32 11.48 35.13
N ILE A 516 26.60 10.96 34.12
CA ILE A 516 25.21 11.35 33.81
C ILE A 516 24.21 10.70 34.78
N ILE A 517 24.54 9.51 35.30
CA ILE A 517 23.73 8.70 36.23
C ILE A 517 24.59 8.17 37.36
#